data_AF-A0A661EC56-F1
#
_entry.id   AF-A0A661EC56-F1
#
_cell.length_a   1.000
_cell.length_b   1.000
_cell.length_c   1.000
_cell.angle_alpha   90.00
_cell.angle_beta   90.00
_cell.angle_gamma   90.00
#
_symmetry.space_group_name_H-M   'P 1'
#
loop_
_entity.id
_entity.type
_entity.pdbx_description
1 polymer ?
#
loop_
_entity_poly.entity_id
_entity_poly.type
_entity_poly.pdbx_seq_one_letter_code
_entity_poly.pdbx_strand_id
1 'polypeptide(L)' 'MKIIYKSGDITEAHIIAGLLKTYDIDAFVGGHYLQGGIGDLSAMDFATIKVTDENIEQAIKIIKDYEKTLCE' A
#
# COMPACT_ATOMS: atom_id res chain seq x y z
N MET A 1 10.03 -7.49 -7.96
CA MET A 1 9.20 -6.79 -6.96
C MET A 1 8.86 -5.42 -7.50
N LYS A 2 7.57 -5.07 -7.60
CA LYS A 2 7.11 -3.79 -8.16
C LYS A 2 6.08 -3.14 -7.25
N ILE A 3 6.02 -1.81 -7.32
CA ILE A 3 5.02 -1.00 -6.62
C ILE A 3 3.68 -1.19 -7.34
N ILE A 4 2.68 -1.71 -6.64
CA ILE A 4 1.33 -1.94 -7.18
C ILE A 4 0.31 -0.91 -6.69
N TYR A 5 0.60 -0.26 -5.56
CA TYR A 5 -0.32 0.68 -4.94
C TYR A 5 0.43 1.76 -4.17
N LYS A 6 -0.16 2.95 -4.11
CA LYS A 6 0.35 4.10 -3.37
C LYS A 6 -0.83 4.71 -2.61
N SER A 7 -0.77 4.75 -1.29
CA SER A 7 -1.70 5.53 -0.46
C SER A 7 -1.01 6.78 0.07
N GLY A 8 -1.80 7.80 0.38
CA GLY A 8 -1.36 8.94 1.19
C GLY A 8 -1.39 8.66 2.70
N ASP A 9 -1.84 7.48 3.11
CA ASP A 9 -1.94 7.07 4.51
C ASP A 9 -1.26 5.70 4.74
N ILE A 10 -0.37 5.67 5.74
CA ILE A 10 0.37 4.45 6.08
C ILE A 10 -0.51 3.39 6.75
N THR A 11 -1.58 3.80 7.44
CA THR A 11 -2.56 2.88 8.03
C THR A 11 -3.27 2.11 6.93
N GLU A 12 -3.75 2.81 5.91
CA GLU A 12 -4.39 2.19 4.73
C GLU A 12 -3.44 1.21 4.03
N ALA A 13 -2.17 1.57 3.88
CA ALA A 13 -1.20 0.67 3.28
C ALA A 13 -0.98 -0.62 4.09
N HIS A 14 -1.00 -0.54 5.42
CA HIS A 14 -0.96 -1.72 6.28
C HIS A 14 -2.25 -2.56 6.20
N ILE A 15 -3.41 -1.93 6.03
CA ILE A 15 -4.68 -2.64 5.83
C ILE A 15 -4.63 -3.46 4.54
N ILE A 16 -4.23 -2.84 3.42
CA ILE A 16 -4.11 -3.55 2.13
C ILE A 16 -3.04 -4.64 2.19
N ALA A 17 -1.90 -4.40 2.84
CA ALA A 17 -0.89 -5.44 3.02
C ALA A 17 -1.39 -6.61 3.87
N GLY A 18 -2.15 -6.34 4.92
CA GLY A 18 -2.82 -7.38 5.72
C GLY A 18 -3.84 -8.16 4.91
N LEU A 19 -4.63 -7.49 4.07
CA LEU A 19 -5.57 -8.12 3.14
C LEU A 19 -4.83 -9.07 2.18
N LEU A 20 -3.77 -8.60 1.52
CA LEU A 20 -2.95 -9.40 0.61
C LEU A 20 -2.34 -10.62 1.30
N LYS A 21 -1.91 -10.48 2.57
CA LYS A 21 -1.40 -11.58 3.40
C LYS A 21 -2.44 -12.72 3.55
N THR A 22 -3.73 -12.41 3.62
CA THR A 22 -4.79 -13.44 3.72
C THR A 22 -4.91 -14.31 2.45
N TYR A 23 -4.44 -13.79 1.32
CA TYR A 23 -4.39 -14.49 0.03
C TYR A 23 -3.02 -15.13 -0.24
N ASP A 24 -2.19 -15.30 0.79
CA ASP A 24 -0.83 -15.83 0.70
C ASP A 24 0.10 -14.97 -0.20
N ILE A 25 -0.20 -13.67 -0.33
CA ILE A 25 0.65 -12.71 -1.06
C ILE A 25 1.48 -11.92 -0.07
N ASP A 26 2.82 -12.03 -0.16
CA ASP A 26 3.71 -11.16 0.60
C ASP A 26 3.79 -9.76 -0.02
N ALA A 27 3.23 -8.80 0.72
CA ALA A 27 3.23 -7.39 0.38
C ALA A 27 4.16 -6.61 1.31
N PHE A 28 5.00 -5.76 0.72
CA PHE A 28 5.95 -4.92 1.43
C PHE A 28 5.47 -3.48 1.43
N VAL A 29 5.14 -2.96 2.61
CA VAL A 29 4.77 -1.56 2.83
C VAL A 29 6.04 -0.74 3.05
N GLY A 30 6.20 0.33 2.28
CA GLY A 30 7.26 1.31 2.48
C GLY A 30 6.68 2.71 2.48
N GLY A 31 6.80 3.42 3.61
CA GLY A 31 6.50 4.84 3.76
C GLY A 31 7.65 5.50 4.50
N HIS A 32 8.06 6.67 4.04
CA HIS A 32 9.13 7.42 4.69
C HIS A 32 8.54 8.17 5.88
N TYR A 33 8.55 7.54 7.06
CA TYR A 33 8.31 8.24 8.33
C TYR A 33 9.45 9.25 8.54
N LEU A 34 9.40 10.42 7.89
CA LEU A 34 10.27 11.56 8.19
C LEU A 34 9.75 12.28 9.43
N GLN A 35 9.67 11.56 10.55
CA GLN A 35 9.45 12.18 11.84
C GLN A 35 10.78 12.76 12.34
N GLY A 36 11.12 13.97 11.88
CA GLY A 36 12.26 14.69 12.46
C GLY A 36 12.89 15.73 11.54
N GLY A 37 12.27 16.90 11.41
CA GLY A 37 12.93 18.07 10.84
C GLY A 37 11.99 19.26 10.74
N ILE A 38 12.12 20.21 11.67
CA ILE A 38 11.45 21.52 11.60
C ILE A 38 11.86 22.19 10.28
N GLY A 39 10.91 22.39 9.37
CA GLY A 39 11.16 23.07 8.09
C GLY A 39 10.23 22.63 6.97
N ASP A 40 9.03 23.22 6.96
CA ASP A 40 8.21 23.55 5.78
C ASP A 40 8.49 22.77 4.48
N LEU A 41 8.07 21.53 4.44
CA LEU A 41 7.59 20.88 3.22
C LEU A 41 6.60 19.85 3.70
N SER A 42 5.33 20.00 3.33
CA SER A 42 4.26 19.03 3.59
C SER A 42 4.75 17.65 3.17
N ALA A 43 5.28 16.88 4.12
CA ALA A 43 5.63 15.49 3.95
C ALA A 43 4.28 14.77 3.83
N MET A 44 3.71 14.75 2.63
CA MET A 44 2.65 13.81 2.35
C MET A 44 3.27 12.43 2.55
N ASP A 45 2.86 11.78 3.64
CA ASP A 45 3.29 10.44 4.05
C ASP A 45 2.81 9.39 3.03
N PHE A 46 3.42 9.39 1.85
CA PHE A 46 3.07 8.44 0.81
C PHE A 46 3.58 7.05 1.18
N ALA A 47 2.65 6.16 1.49
CA ALA A 47 2.93 4.75 1.66
C ALA A 47 2.84 4.02 0.32
N THR A 48 3.82 3.17 0.04
CA THR A 48 3.92 2.40 -1.20
C THR A 48 3.89 0.92 -0.88
N ILE A 49 3.07 0.15 -1.58
CA ILE A 49 3.00 -1.30 -1.43
C ILE A 49 3.67 -1.96 -2.63
N LYS A 50 4.59 -2.88 -2.34
CA LYS A 50 5.35 -3.65 -3.32
C LYS A 50 5.05 -5.13 -3.17
N VAL A 51 4.88 -5.84 -4.28
CA VAL A 51 4.72 -7.30 -4.32
C VAL A 51 5.72 -7.91 -5.29
N THR A 52 5.95 -9.21 -5.19
CA THR A 52 6.68 -10.04 -6.17
C THR A 52 6.00 -9.98 -7.53
N ASP A 53 6.77 -10.10 -8.62
CA ASP A 53 6.24 -9.97 -9.98
C ASP A 53 5.17 -11.04 -10.29
N GLU A 54 5.32 -12.23 -9.71
CA GLU A 54 4.39 -13.36 -9.84
C GLU A 54 3.01 -13.08 -9.23
N ASN A 55 2.94 -12.22 -8.21
CA ASN A 55 1.69 -11.90 -7.52
C ASN A 55 1.10 -10.54 -7.91
N ILE A 56 1.69 -9.81 -8.87
CA ILE A 56 1.22 -8.49 -9.30
C ILE A 56 -0.24 -8.55 -9.76
N GLU A 57 -0.58 -9.48 -10.66
CA GLU A 57 -1.92 -9.55 -11.24
C GLU A 57 -2.98 -9.87 -10.19
N GLN A 58 -2.67 -10.83 -9.30
CA GLN A 58 -3.57 -11.21 -8.21
C GLN A 58 -3.76 -10.04 -7.22
N ALA A 59 -2.67 -9.36 -6.85
CA ALA A 59 -2.73 -8.24 -5.92
C ALA A 59 -3.53 -7.05 -6.48
N ILE A 60 -3.35 -6.71 -7.76
CA ILE A 60 -4.14 -5.65 -8.42
C ILE A 60 -5.64 -6.01 -8.40
N LYS A 61 -5.98 -7.27 -8.67
CA LYS A 61 -7.37 -7.73 -8.66
C LYS A 61 -8.02 -7.59 -7.28
N ILE A 62 -7.31 -7.99 -6.23
CA ILE A 62 -7.79 -7.89 -4.83
C ILE A 62 -7.99 -6.43 -4.44
N ILE A 63 -7.04 -5.55 -4.77
CA ILE A 63 -7.14 -4.12 -4.44
C ILE A 63 -8.34 -3.49 -5.15
N LYS A 64 -8.54 -3.79 -6.45
CA LYS A 64 -9.70 -3.29 -7.19
C LYS A 64 -11.03 -3.77 -6.62
N ASP A 65 -11.07 -5.01 -6.13
CA ASP A 65 -12.25 -5.57 -5.49
C ASP A 65 -12.54 -4.83 -4.17
N TYR A 66 -11.52 -4.60 -3.36
CA TYR A 66 -11.59 -3.82 -2.14
C TYR A 66 -12.08 -2.37 -2.37
N GLU A 67 -11.52 -1.67 -3.38
CA GLU A 67 -11.97 -0.31 -3.75
C GLU A 67 -13.42 -0.29 -4.22
N LYS A 68 -13.88 -1.34 -4.89
CA LYS A 68 -15.27 -1.46 -5.34
C LYS A 68 -16.23 -1.63 -4.17
N THR A 69 -15.86 -2.39 -3.14
CA THR A 69 -16.67 -2.56 -1.93
C THR A 69 -16.88 -1.26 -1.16
N LEU A 70 -15.95 -0.29 -1.25
CA LEU A 70 -16.08 1.01 -0.59
C LEU A 70 -17.10 1.96 -1.25
N CYS A 71 -17.60 1.64 -2.46
CA CYS A 71 -18.50 2.50 -3.23
C CYS A 71 -19.98 2.08 -3.16
N GLU A 72 -20.33 1.07 -2.34
CA GLU A 72 -21.68 0.54 -2.14
C GLU A 72 -22.18 0.84 -0.71
#